data_AF-A0A0M1JNV5-F1
#
_entry.id   AF-A0A0M1JNV5-F1
#
_cell.length_a   1.000
_cell.length_b   1.000
_cell.length_c   1.000
_cell.angle_alpha   90.00
_cell.angle_beta   90.00
_cell.angle_gamma   90.00
#
_symmetry.space_group_name_H-M   'P 1'
#
loop_
_entity.id
_entity.type
_entity.pdbx_description
1 polymer ?
#
loop_
_entity_poly.entity_id
_entity_poly.type
_entity_poly.pdbx_seq_one_letter_code
_entity_poly.pdbx_strand_id
1 'polypeptide(L)'
;MKFSNQSNQVSSFSGNAFSQGRQFGNMTLAASLAALLLCGSGATFRPMAAKAQTNLGLIAQATAQATTEQTVIYVNSAQGSDRPGAGLSEATAYRTISYALQQAKAGTIIQLADGTYSAETGENFPLNIPSKVTLRGKTSSKGQGVMIVGGGSHVSASFARQNVTVVALDEAIVEGVTITNTLSRGTGLWIEQGKPTIANNTFANSLREGIFVTGNAQPTISSNLFIKNDANGISVARAAKGVIRDNTFQETGYGMAISDTSAPLVSNNGVFKNKAGIVVSNSATPILRNNVIENNLAGGVVVIGTANPNLGTVNDQGNNRIRSNGSSDVLNSTSNLLLAIGNDINPNGIQGNVNFVPADVQVAFSDVQGHWAQSYITALAKRGVISGFPDGTYRPNEPVTRAQFAAIVNKAFAPKPVRINKVFADVVSTFWGADAIQTAYRGGFLAGYPGDIFRPNQEIPKVQALVALTSGLGLPEASQSLLSRYSDAAQIPDYAKNAIASATASQLVVNYPNLSQFNPNQQATRAEVAAFVYQALVNAGQAEVIPSPYVVATP
;
A
#
# COMPACT_ATOMS: atom_id res chain seq x y z
N MET A 1 53.56 -13.85 24.76
CA MET A 1 53.05 -13.34 26.06
C MET A 1 51.53 -13.24 25.98
N LYS A 2 50.88 -13.99 26.89
CA LYS A 2 49.50 -13.95 27.41
C LYS A 2 48.27 -13.98 26.48
N PHE A 3 47.61 -15.14 26.58
CA PHE A 3 46.21 -15.48 26.33
C PHE A 3 45.23 -14.88 27.37
N SER A 4 43.97 -14.69 26.97
CA SER A 4 42.71 -14.89 27.73
C SER A 4 41.54 -14.55 26.78
N ASN A 5 40.55 -15.35 26.40
CA ASN A 5 39.77 -16.46 26.98
C ASN A 5 38.95 -16.11 28.24
N GLN A 6 37.67 -15.73 28.03
CA GLN A 6 36.48 -16.03 28.85
C GLN A 6 35.25 -15.85 27.91
N SER A 7 34.42 -16.84 27.52
CA SER A 7 33.58 -17.83 28.21
C SER A 7 32.34 -17.26 28.93
N ASN A 8 31.16 -17.68 28.42
CA ASN A 8 29.90 -17.97 29.11
C ASN A 8 29.25 -16.92 30.02
N GLN A 9 28.05 -16.48 29.62
CA GLN A 9 26.88 -16.49 30.51
C GLN A 9 25.63 -16.89 29.71
N VAL A 10 25.26 -18.15 29.90
CA VAL A 10 23.93 -18.71 29.66
C VAL A 10 23.13 -18.41 30.92
N SER A 11 22.05 -17.63 30.84
CA SER A 11 21.08 -17.53 31.92
C SER A 11 19.88 -18.43 31.61
N SER A 12 19.92 -19.60 32.23
CA SER A 12 18.79 -20.48 32.48
C SER A 12 17.71 -19.78 33.32
N PHE A 13 16.45 -19.90 32.91
CA PHE A 13 15.33 -19.86 33.85
C PHE A 13 14.48 -21.12 33.62
N SER A 14 14.45 -21.98 34.63
CA SER A 14 13.64 -23.17 34.73
C SER A 14 12.66 -23.04 35.90
N GLY A 15 11.45 -23.60 35.71
CA GLY A 15 10.44 -23.92 36.74
C GLY A 15 9.46 -22.79 37.05
N ASN A 16 8.15 -23.00 37.22
CA ASN A 16 7.36 -24.22 37.27
C ASN A 16 5.86 -23.90 37.05
N ALA A 17 5.17 -24.88 36.45
CA ALA A 17 3.82 -25.35 36.72
C ALA A 17 2.66 -24.34 36.87
N PHE A 18 1.71 -24.40 35.92
CA PHE A 18 0.29 -24.59 36.27
C PHE A 18 -0.38 -25.47 35.21
N SER A 19 -0.68 -26.70 35.60
CA SER A 19 -1.65 -27.56 34.93
C SER A 19 -3.06 -27.11 35.32
N GLN A 20 -3.95 -26.91 34.37
CA GLN A 20 -5.34 -27.41 34.45
C GLN A 20 -5.89 -27.51 33.02
N GLY A 21 -6.27 -28.73 32.64
CA GLY A 21 -6.98 -28.99 31.39
C GLY A 21 -8.43 -28.55 31.48
N ARG A 22 -9.02 -28.19 30.33
CA ARG A 22 -10.45 -28.39 30.08
C ARG A 22 -10.68 -28.81 28.63
N GLN A 23 -11.68 -29.67 28.53
CA GLN A 23 -12.00 -30.57 27.43
C GLN A 23 -12.61 -29.89 26.20
N PHE A 24 -12.54 -30.66 25.12
CA PHE A 24 -13.21 -30.57 23.84
C PHE A 24 -14.69 -30.15 23.89
N GLY A 25 -15.07 -29.30 22.93
CA GLY A 25 -16.45 -29.10 22.49
C GLY A 25 -16.48 -29.00 20.97
N ASN A 26 -16.92 -30.09 20.32
CA ASN A 26 -17.33 -30.12 18.92
C ASN A 26 -18.52 -29.17 18.71
N MET A 27 -18.48 -28.30 17.70
CA MET A 27 -19.72 -27.82 17.07
C MET A 27 -19.62 -27.76 15.56
N THR A 28 -20.66 -28.36 14.99
CA THR A 28 -20.90 -28.83 13.64
C THR A 28 -21.20 -27.69 12.66
N LEU A 29 -20.79 -27.88 11.40
CA LEU A 29 -21.28 -27.12 10.24
C LEU A 29 -22.81 -27.22 10.13
N ALA A 30 -23.47 -26.09 9.86
CA ALA A 30 -24.80 -26.07 9.25
C ALA A 30 -24.84 -25.01 8.15
N ALA A 31 -24.95 -25.50 6.90
CA ALA A 31 -25.34 -24.73 5.74
C ALA A 31 -26.86 -24.49 5.79
N SER A 32 -27.31 -23.29 5.42
CA SER A 32 -28.71 -23.07 5.08
C SER A 32 -28.84 -22.09 3.92
N LEU A 33 -29.09 -22.69 2.76
CA LEU A 33 -29.71 -22.09 1.60
C LEU A 33 -31.17 -21.76 1.95
N ALA A 34 -31.65 -20.55 1.65
CA ALA A 34 -33.09 -20.28 1.61
C ALA A 34 -33.40 -19.26 0.51
N ALA A 35 -34.04 -19.78 -0.53
CA ALA A 35 -34.69 -19.03 -1.60
C ALA A 35 -35.97 -18.37 -1.06
N LEU A 36 -36.26 -17.14 -1.51
CA LEU A 36 -37.56 -16.52 -1.33
C LEU A 36 -38.09 -16.07 -2.70
N LEU A 37 -39.12 -16.78 -3.18
CA LEU A 37 -40.04 -16.32 -4.22
C LEU A 37 -41.12 -15.44 -3.57
N LEU A 38 -41.44 -14.30 -4.19
CA LEU A 38 -42.78 -13.70 -4.16
C LEU A 38 -42.99 -12.84 -5.41
N CYS A 39 -44.09 -13.12 -6.10
CA CYS A 39 -44.71 -12.36 -7.20
C CYS A 39 -45.10 -10.94 -6.71
N GLY A 40 -45.33 -9.89 -7.50
CA GLY A 40 -45.54 -9.71 -8.93
C GLY A 40 -46.48 -8.50 -9.10
N SER A 41 -46.07 -7.51 -9.91
CA SER A 41 -46.89 -6.45 -10.54
C SER A 41 -45.90 -5.55 -11.27
N GLY A 42 -45.90 -5.34 -12.59
CA GLY A 42 -47.03 -5.20 -13.50
C GLY A 42 -46.96 -3.78 -14.09
N ALA A 43 -46.01 -3.53 -15.00
CA ALA A 43 -46.00 -2.32 -15.84
C ALA A 43 -45.30 -2.62 -17.16
N THR A 44 -46.08 -2.53 -18.23
CA THR A 44 -45.74 -2.79 -19.63
C THR A 44 -44.79 -1.76 -20.20
N PHE A 45 -43.65 -2.19 -20.76
CA PHE A 45 -42.85 -1.38 -21.68
C PHE A 45 -42.67 -2.12 -23.01
N ARG A 46 -43.07 -1.43 -24.10
CA ARG A 46 -42.91 -1.85 -25.50
C ARG A 46 -41.43 -1.75 -25.91
N PRO A 47 -40.86 -2.69 -26.69
CA PRO A 47 -39.53 -2.51 -27.26
C PRO A 47 -39.62 -1.67 -28.55
N MET A 48 -38.81 -0.61 -28.60
CA MET A 48 -38.58 0.20 -29.80
C MET A 48 -37.31 -0.34 -30.48
N ALA A 49 -37.45 -0.72 -31.75
CA ALA A 49 -36.36 -1.25 -32.56
C ALA A 49 -35.32 -0.17 -32.89
N ALA A 50 -34.04 -0.44 -32.63
CA ALA A 50 -32.92 0.34 -33.16
C ALA A 50 -32.06 -0.55 -34.07
N LYS A 51 -31.93 -0.10 -35.31
CA LYS A 51 -31.25 -0.75 -36.43
C LYS A 51 -29.74 -0.90 -36.15
N ALA A 52 -29.22 -2.12 -36.26
CA ALA A 52 -27.79 -2.37 -36.38
C ALA A 52 -27.38 -2.17 -37.86
N GLN A 53 -26.51 -1.20 -38.12
CA GLN A 53 -25.81 -1.08 -39.40
C GLN A 53 -24.65 -2.08 -39.43
N THR A 54 -24.73 -3.02 -40.37
CA THR A 54 -23.64 -3.91 -40.78
C THR A 54 -22.55 -3.10 -41.48
N ASN A 55 -21.35 -3.07 -40.90
CA ASN A 55 -20.13 -2.68 -41.59
C ASN A 55 -19.39 -3.95 -42.01
N LEU A 56 -19.54 -4.34 -43.27
CA LEU A 56 -18.76 -5.38 -43.94
C LEU A 56 -17.43 -4.79 -44.40
N GLY A 57 -16.32 -5.41 -44.01
CA GLY A 57 -15.05 -5.26 -44.73
C GLY A 57 -13.84 -4.94 -43.86
N LEU A 58 -13.21 -5.99 -43.31
CA LEU A 58 -11.77 -6.14 -43.16
C LEU A 58 -11.50 -7.58 -42.67
N ILE A 59 -11.36 -8.50 -43.62
CA ILE A 59 -10.87 -9.85 -43.35
C ILE A 59 -9.36 -9.71 -43.12
N ALA A 60 -8.96 -9.48 -41.87
CA ALA A 60 -7.59 -9.71 -41.45
C ALA A 60 -7.38 -11.22 -41.35
N GLN A 61 -6.43 -11.75 -42.11
CA GLN A 61 -5.94 -13.12 -41.97
C GLN A 61 -5.44 -13.31 -40.54
N ALA A 62 -6.25 -13.96 -39.71
CA ALA A 62 -5.78 -14.50 -38.44
C ALA A 62 -4.82 -15.64 -38.75
N THR A 63 -3.52 -15.37 -38.71
CA THR A 63 -2.53 -16.42 -38.56
C THR A 63 -2.84 -17.13 -37.25
N ALA A 64 -3.28 -18.39 -37.35
CA ALA A 64 -3.47 -19.25 -36.19
C ALA A 64 -2.16 -19.28 -35.40
N GLN A 65 -2.13 -18.63 -34.24
CA GLN A 65 -1.07 -18.83 -33.26
C GLN A 65 -1.10 -20.32 -32.90
N ALA A 66 -0.03 -21.02 -33.26
CA ALA A 66 0.19 -22.39 -32.83
C ALA A 66 0.06 -22.43 -31.30
N THR A 67 -0.91 -23.17 -30.79
CA THR A 67 -0.94 -23.58 -29.39
C THR A 67 0.33 -24.36 -29.13
N THR A 68 1.32 -23.74 -28.48
CA THR A 68 2.51 -24.45 -28.01
C THR A 68 2.05 -25.49 -27.01
N GLU A 69 2.08 -26.75 -27.43
CA GLU A 69 1.78 -27.91 -26.59
C GLU A 69 2.75 -27.89 -25.40
N GLN A 70 2.23 -27.69 -24.18
CA GLN A 70 3.04 -27.66 -22.97
C GLN A 70 3.60 -29.07 -22.71
N THR A 71 4.92 -29.23 -22.79
CA THR A 71 5.57 -30.51 -22.47
C THR A 71 5.52 -30.76 -20.96
N VAL A 72 4.98 -31.90 -20.54
CA VAL A 72 4.96 -32.34 -19.14
C VAL A 72 5.93 -33.50 -18.95
N ILE A 73 6.80 -33.41 -17.94
CA ILE A 73 7.69 -34.46 -17.47
C ILE A 73 7.22 -34.92 -16.09
N TYR A 74 6.94 -36.20 -15.92
CA TYR A 74 6.49 -36.77 -14.65
C TYR A 74 7.68 -37.32 -13.84
N VAL A 75 7.71 -37.06 -12.53
CA VAL A 75 8.77 -37.51 -11.62
C VAL A 75 8.17 -38.14 -10.36
N ASN A 76 8.64 -39.33 -9.98
CA ASN A 76 8.24 -40.05 -8.78
C ASN A 76 9.48 -40.64 -8.09
N SER A 77 9.82 -40.15 -6.90
CA SER A 77 11.06 -40.55 -6.20
C SER A 77 11.07 -42.01 -5.74
N ALA A 78 9.90 -42.62 -5.52
CA ALA A 78 9.79 -43.99 -5.07
C ALA A 78 9.85 -44.98 -6.24
N GLN A 79 9.04 -44.75 -7.28
CA GLN A 79 8.77 -45.72 -8.35
C GLN A 79 9.41 -45.38 -9.71
N GLY A 80 9.93 -44.16 -9.88
CA GLY A 80 10.47 -43.70 -11.16
C GLY A 80 11.83 -44.31 -11.54
N SER A 81 12.23 -44.08 -12.80
CA SER A 81 13.53 -44.52 -13.34
C SER A 81 14.19 -43.45 -14.21
N ASP A 82 15.45 -43.10 -13.92
CA ASP A 82 16.22 -42.10 -14.68
C ASP A 82 16.88 -42.73 -15.92
N ARG A 83 16.05 -43.07 -16.91
CA ARG A 83 16.49 -43.65 -18.19
C ARG A 83 15.81 -42.93 -19.36
N PRO A 84 16.45 -42.87 -20.54
CA PRO A 84 15.82 -42.33 -21.75
C PRO A 84 14.46 -43.00 -22.02
N GLY A 85 13.45 -42.22 -22.39
CA GLY A 85 12.09 -42.69 -22.68
C GLY A 85 11.14 -42.78 -21.47
N ALA A 86 11.65 -42.68 -20.23
CA ALA A 86 10.82 -42.39 -19.06
C ALA A 86 10.40 -40.89 -19.03
N GLY A 87 9.58 -40.51 -18.04
CA GLY A 87 9.10 -39.14 -17.81
C GLY A 87 7.87 -38.73 -18.63
N LEU A 88 7.41 -39.56 -19.57
CA LEU A 88 6.31 -39.23 -20.50
C LEU A 88 4.90 -39.39 -19.89
N SER A 89 4.78 -40.17 -18.81
CA SER A 89 3.52 -40.40 -18.10
C SER A 89 3.80 -40.70 -16.63
N GLU A 90 2.77 -40.64 -15.77
CA GLU A 90 2.89 -41.03 -14.36
C GLU A 90 3.38 -42.48 -14.19
N ALA A 91 2.92 -43.39 -15.05
CA ALA A 91 3.28 -44.81 -15.00
C ALA A 91 4.74 -45.08 -15.39
N THR A 92 5.37 -44.15 -16.11
CA THR A 92 6.75 -44.25 -16.59
C THR A 92 7.60 -43.08 -16.13
N ALA A 93 7.31 -42.50 -14.95
CA ALA A 93 7.97 -41.30 -14.45
C ALA A 93 9.50 -41.43 -14.30
N TYR A 94 10.22 -40.31 -14.40
CA TYR A 94 11.61 -40.23 -13.92
C TYR A 94 11.67 -40.42 -12.41
N ARG A 95 12.83 -40.84 -11.91
CA ARG A 95 13.04 -41.01 -10.47
C ARG A 95 13.36 -39.67 -9.82
N THR A 96 14.24 -38.88 -10.42
CA THR A 96 14.78 -37.66 -9.79
C THR A 96 14.38 -36.39 -10.53
N ILE A 97 14.22 -35.32 -9.77
CA ILE A 97 14.08 -33.95 -10.28
C ILE A 97 15.36 -33.55 -11.00
N SER A 98 16.51 -33.94 -10.46
CA SER A 98 17.83 -33.69 -11.03
C SER A 98 17.96 -34.19 -12.48
N TYR A 99 17.48 -35.40 -12.76
CA TYR A 99 17.46 -35.93 -14.12
C TYR A 99 16.44 -35.20 -15.00
N ALA A 100 15.24 -34.95 -14.48
CA ALA A 100 14.20 -34.22 -15.20
C ALA A 100 14.65 -32.81 -15.63
N LEU A 101 15.39 -32.10 -14.79
CA LEU A 101 15.94 -30.77 -15.07
C LEU A 101 16.96 -30.77 -16.21
N GLN A 102 17.70 -31.87 -16.40
CA GLN A 102 18.63 -32.02 -17.53
C GLN A 102 17.91 -32.21 -18.86
N GLN A 103 16.69 -32.76 -18.83
CA GLN A 103 15.87 -32.98 -20.03
C GLN A 103 14.96 -31.78 -20.35
N ALA A 104 14.64 -30.96 -19.35
CA ALA A 104 13.69 -29.87 -19.47
C ALA A 104 14.18 -28.75 -20.41
N LYS A 105 13.24 -28.21 -21.17
CA LYS A 105 13.43 -27.02 -22.02
C LYS A 105 12.50 -25.90 -21.55
N ALA A 106 12.70 -24.70 -22.06
CA ALA A 106 11.77 -23.60 -21.81
C ALA A 106 10.34 -24.01 -22.17
N GLY A 107 9.38 -23.78 -21.27
CA GLY A 107 7.98 -24.20 -21.39
C GLY A 107 7.66 -25.56 -20.78
N THR A 108 8.65 -26.34 -20.32
CA THR A 108 8.41 -27.64 -19.68
C THR A 108 7.82 -27.50 -18.27
N ILE A 109 6.84 -28.35 -17.96
CA ILE A 109 6.33 -28.58 -16.61
C ILE A 109 6.90 -29.89 -16.08
N ILE A 110 7.62 -29.86 -14.97
CA ILE A 110 8.07 -31.03 -14.22
C ILE A 110 7.03 -31.28 -13.13
N GLN A 111 6.18 -32.28 -13.34
CA GLN A 111 5.11 -32.69 -12.42
C GLN A 111 5.64 -33.75 -11.44
N LEU A 112 5.61 -33.42 -10.16
CA LEU A 112 6.04 -34.29 -9.06
C LEU A 112 4.85 -35.08 -8.52
N ALA A 113 5.07 -36.37 -8.29
CA ALA A 113 4.21 -37.22 -7.48
C ALA A 113 4.45 -37.01 -5.98
N ASP A 114 3.62 -37.63 -5.13
CA ASP A 114 3.90 -37.69 -3.70
C ASP A 114 5.20 -38.44 -3.43
N GLY A 115 5.98 -37.92 -2.51
CA GLY A 115 7.24 -38.50 -2.11
C GLY A 115 8.18 -37.49 -1.47
N THR A 116 9.26 -38.04 -0.92
CA THR A 116 10.42 -37.26 -0.51
C THR A 116 11.46 -37.31 -1.62
N TYR A 117 11.96 -36.14 -2.01
CA TYR A 117 13.01 -35.92 -2.99
C TYR A 117 14.23 -35.38 -2.24
N SER A 118 15.19 -36.25 -1.97
CA SER A 118 16.39 -35.99 -1.18
C SER A 118 17.63 -36.65 -1.77
N ALA A 119 18.79 -36.43 -1.15
CA ALA A 119 20.03 -37.09 -1.56
C ALA A 119 19.91 -38.63 -1.46
N GLU A 120 19.19 -39.14 -0.46
CA GLU A 120 18.91 -40.57 -0.29
C GLU A 120 18.02 -41.14 -1.41
N THR A 121 17.18 -40.31 -2.03
CA THR A 121 16.37 -40.72 -3.19
C THR A 121 17.04 -40.45 -4.53
N GLY A 122 18.26 -39.89 -4.52
CA GLY A 122 19.10 -39.70 -5.70
C GLY A 122 19.20 -38.25 -6.20
N GLU A 123 18.66 -37.26 -5.49
CA GLU A 123 18.78 -35.85 -5.90
C GLU A 123 20.21 -35.31 -5.74
N ASN A 124 20.60 -34.46 -6.69
CA ASN A 124 21.86 -33.72 -6.66
C ASN A 124 21.58 -32.23 -6.44
N PHE A 125 21.83 -31.75 -5.21
CA PHE A 125 21.56 -30.37 -4.82
C PHE A 125 22.75 -29.42 -5.10
N PRO A 126 22.50 -28.12 -5.36
CA PRO A 126 21.19 -27.48 -5.45
C PRO A 126 20.44 -27.82 -6.76
N LEU A 127 19.12 -27.90 -6.68
CA LEU A 127 18.25 -28.04 -7.86
C LEU A 127 18.12 -26.68 -8.55
N ASN A 128 18.75 -26.52 -9.70
CA ASN A 128 18.69 -25.28 -10.48
C ASN A 128 17.52 -25.34 -11.46
N ILE A 129 16.46 -24.56 -11.21
CA ILE A 129 15.27 -24.52 -12.08
C ILE A 129 15.53 -23.53 -13.23
N PRO A 130 15.60 -23.99 -14.49
CA PRO A 130 15.90 -23.12 -15.63
C PRO A 130 14.80 -22.08 -15.87
N SER A 131 15.18 -21.01 -16.59
CA SER A 131 14.20 -20.01 -17.03
C SER A 131 13.09 -20.67 -17.84
N LYS A 132 11.83 -20.27 -17.57
CA LYS A 132 10.61 -20.78 -18.21
C LYS A 132 10.31 -22.26 -17.95
N VAL A 133 10.96 -22.89 -16.99
CA VAL A 133 10.61 -24.24 -16.52
C VAL A 133 9.74 -24.13 -15.26
N THR A 134 8.70 -24.95 -15.19
CA THR A 134 7.81 -25.06 -14.02
C THR A 134 8.16 -26.32 -13.25
N LEU A 135 8.52 -26.21 -11.98
CA LEU A 135 8.54 -27.32 -11.03
C LEU A 135 7.22 -27.32 -10.26
N ARG A 136 6.41 -28.36 -10.42
CA ARG A 136 5.04 -28.42 -9.89
C ARG A 136 4.82 -29.67 -9.06
N GLY A 137 4.34 -29.50 -7.84
CA GLY A 137 3.75 -30.58 -7.03
C GLY A 137 2.23 -30.40 -6.88
N LYS A 138 1.74 -30.38 -5.63
CA LYS A 138 0.33 -30.22 -5.28
C LYS A 138 0.00 -28.79 -4.86
N THR A 139 -0.48 -27.98 -5.79
CA THR A 139 -0.78 -26.55 -5.55
C THR A 139 -1.96 -26.34 -4.60
N SER A 140 -2.98 -27.20 -4.64
CA SER A 140 -4.16 -27.12 -3.78
C SER A 140 -3.87 -27.31 -2.29
N SER A 141 -2.81 -28.06 -1.95
CA SER A 141 -2.39 -28.37 -0.57
C SER A 141 -1.06 -27.72 -0.19
N LYS A 142 -0.61 -26.72 -0.95
CA LYS A 142 0.68 -26.05 -0.76
C LYS A 142 1.88 -27.01 -0.67
N GLY A 143 1.83 -28.12 -1.42
CA GLY A 143 2.87 -29.13 -1.47
C GLY A 143 2.89 -30.15 -0.34
N GLN A 144 1.79 -30.30 0.42
CA GLN A 144 1.65 -31.41 1.36
C GLN A 144 1.80 -32.74 0.61
N GLY A 145 2.76 -33.58 1.03
CA GLY A 145 3.07 -34.87 0.42
C GLY A 145 4.17 -34.84 -0.65
N VAL A 146 4.57 -33.66 -1.13
CA VAL A 146 5.64 -33.47 -2.13
C VAL A 146 6.80 -32.73 -1.46
N MET A 147 7.72 -33.47 -0.85
CA MET A 147 8.79 -32.91 0.00
C MET A 147 10.14 -32.90 -0.71
N ILE A 148 10.79 -31.75 -0.81
CA ILE A 148 12.17 -31.59 -1.30
C ILE A 148 13.06 -31.29 -0.11
N VAL A 149 13.93 -32.23 0.25
CA VAL A 149 14.70 -32.20 1.50
C VAL A 149 16.19 -32.35 1.21
N GLY A 150 16.97 -31.32 1.52
CA GLY A 150 18.42 -31.34 1.36
C GLY A 150 18.99 -29.99 0.99
N GLY A 151 20.25 -29.97 0.57
CA GLY A 151 20.93 -28.76 0.16
C GLY A 151 22.33 -29.03 -0.36
N GLY A 152 22.85 -28.10 -1.16
CA GLY A 152 24.17 -28.19 -1.77
C GLY A 152 24.86 -26.84 -1.82
N SER A 153 26.16 -26.85 -2.12
CA SER A 153 26.97 -25.63 -2.21
C SER A 153 26.57 -24.80 -3.43
N HIS A 154 26.11 -23.57 -3.20
CA HIS A 154 25.81 -22.58 -4.24
C HIS A 154 26.77 -21.39 -4.11
N VAL A 155 27.41 -20.99 -5.20
CA VAL A 155 28.28 -19.80 -5.22
C VAL A 155 27.45 -18.63 -5.76
N SER A 156 27.10 -17.70 -4.87
CA SER A 156 26.36 -16.49 -5.23
C SER A 156 27.29 -15.45 -5.87
N ALA A 157 26.76 -14.64 -6.78
CA ALA A 157 27.49 -13.54 -7.41
C ALA A 157 27.45 -12.24 -6.57
N SER A 158 26.43 -12.09 -5.73
CA SER A 158 26.14 -10.92 -4.88
C SER A 158 26.37 -11.20 -3.39
N PHE A 159 26.66 -12.45 -3.05
CA PHE A 159 26.99 -12.95 -1.72
C PHE A 159 28.13 -13.99 -1.77
N ALA A 160 28.58 -14.45 -0.60
CA ALA A 160 29.51 -15.57 -0.51
C ALA A 160 28.82 -16.92 -0.81
N ARG A 161 29.60 -18.00 -0.83
CA ARG A 161 29.09 -19.37 -0.92
C ARG A 161 28.00 -19.64 0.14
N GLN A 162 26.88 -20.23 -0.29
CA GLN A 162 25.73 -20.59 0.53
C GLN A 162 25.42 -22.09 0.40
N ASN A 163 24.60 -22.60 1.32
CA ASN A 163 24.00 -23.93 1.23
C ASN A 163 22.52 -23.78 0.83
N VAL A 164 22.12 -24.31 -0.32
CA VAL A 164 20.82 -24.04 -0.94
C VAL A 164 20.17 -25.34 -1.43
N THR A 165 18.85 -25.50 -1.24
CA THR A 165 18.09 -26.61 -1.82
C THR A 165 17.72 -26.34 -3.27
N VAL A 166 17.09 -25.20 -3.56
CA VAL A 166 16.59 -24.83 -4.89
C VAL A 166 17.13 -23.47 -5.31
N VAL A 167 17.55 -23.32 -6.56
CA VAL A 167 17.87 -22.02 -7.17
C VAL A 167 16.87 -21.77 -8.28
N ALA A 168 16.08 -20.70 -8.18
CA ALA A 168 15.14 -20.30 -9.22
C ALA A 168 15.78 -19.26 -10.13
N LEU A 169 15.90 -19.58 -11.42
CA LEU A 169 16.40 -18.67 -12.45
C LEU A 169 15.25 -17.86 -13.07
N ASP A 170 15.60 -16.90 -13.92
CA ASP A 170 14.75 -15.79 -14.38
C ASP A 170 13.23 -16.02 -14.41
N GLU A 171 12.67 -16.68 -15.42
CA GLU A 171 11.22 -16.91 -15.50
C GLU A 171 10.83 -18.32 -15.00
N ALA A 172 11.58 -18.88 -14.06
CA ALA A 172 11.25 -20.17 -13.46
C ALA A 172 9.97 -20.07 -12.62
N ILE A 173 9.20 -21.16 -12.57
CA ILE A 173 8.03 -21.29 -11.71
C ILE A 173 8.27 -22.45 -10.74
N VAL A 174 8.06 -22.22 -9.44
CA VAL A 174 8.08 -23.27 -8.42
C VAL A 174 6.77 -23.23 -7.66
N GLU A 175 6.00 -24.30 -7.74
CA GLU A 175 4.66 -24.35 -7.14
C GLU A 175 4.27 -25.71 -6.57
N GLY A 176 3.49 -25.71 -5.49
CA GLY A 176 2.95 -26.93 -4.91
C GLY A 176 3.99 -27.86 -4.29
N VAL A 177 5.11 -27.36 -3.76
CA VAL A 177 6.12 -28.21 -3.10
C VAL A 177 6.37 -27.79 -1.65
N THR A 178 6.81 -28.74 -0.83
CA THR A 178 7.36 -28.48 0.51
C THR A 178 8.88 -28.50 0.44
N ILE A 179 9.57 -27.43 0.84
CA ILE A 179 11.04 -27.33 0.79
C ILE A 179 11.61 -27.21 2.20
N THR A 180 12.62 -28.04 2.50
CA THR A 180 13.33 -28.09 3.78
C THR A 180 14.84 -28.21 3.57
N ASN A 181 15.62 -27.35 4.24
CA ASN A 181 17.08 -27.46 4.28
C ASN A 181 17.60 -27.55 5.73
N THR A 182 17.87 -28.78 6.18
CA THR A 182 18.38 -29.04 7.54
C THR A 182 19.91 -28.94 7.66
N LEU A 183 20.61 -28.58 6.58
CA LEU A 183 22.06 -28.37 6.65
C LEU A 183 22.38 -27.06 7.36
N SER A 184 23.56 -26.96 7.97
CA SER A 184 24.00 -25.74 8.65
C SER A 184 23.94 -24.53 7.71
N ARG A 185 23.26 -23.47 8.16
CA ARG A 185 22.96 -22.26 7.36
C ARG A 185 22.22 -22.56 6.04
N GLY A 186 21.44 -23.64 6.01
CA GLY A 186 20.69 -24.10 4.86
C GLY A 186 19.52 -23.19 4.50
N THR A 187 19.57 -22.62 3.31
CA THR A 187 18.47 -21.86 2.69
C THR A 187 17.62 -22.80 1.84
N GLY A 188 16.29 -22.67 1.93
CA GLY A 188 15.37 -23.46 1.11
C GLY A 188 15.49 -23.10 -0.38
N LEU A 189 15.18 -21.85 -0.74
CA LEU A 189 15.22 -21.41 -2.13
C LEU A 189 15.97 -20.07 -2.29
N TRP A 190 16.84 -20.00 -3.30
CA TRP A 190 17.65 -18.84 -3.61
C TRP A 190 17.22 -18.18 -4.92
N ILE A 191 17.11 -16.83 -4.89
CA ILE A 191 16.76 -16.01 -6.06
C ILE A 191 17.72 -14.83 -6.12
N GLU A 192 18.42 -14.68 -7.23
CA GLU A 192 19.48 -13.67 -7.37
C GLU A 192 19.31 -12.74 -8.57
N GLN A 193 18.49 -13.13 -9.54
CA GLN A 193 18.20 -12.35 -10.74
C GLN A 193 16.84 -12.73 -11.33
N GLY A 194 16.36 -11.88 -12.24
CA GLY A 194 15.17 -12.13 -13.03
C GLY A 194 13.86 -12.08 -12.24
N LYS A 195 12.81 -12.71 -12.76
CA LYS A 195 11.43 -12.55 -12.27
C LYS A 195 10.69 -13.88 -11.99
N PRO A 196 11.24 -14.79 -11.18
CA PRO A 196 10.61 -16.09 -11.02
C PRO A 196 9.33 -15.99 -10.21
N THR A 197 8.43 -16.97 -10.41
CA THR A 197 7.18 -17.07 -9.67
C THR A 197 7.24 -18.23 -8.68
N ILE A 198 7.13 -17.92 -7.39
CA ILE A 198 7.13 -18.91 -6.31
C ILE A 198 5.74 -18.89 -5.68
N ALA A 199 4.92 -19.89 -5.96
CA ALA A 199 3.50 -19.86 -5.59
C ALA A 199 2.99 -21.15 -4.95
N ASN A 200 2.13 -21.04 -3.93
CA ASN A 200 1.47 -22.22 -3.33
C ASN A 200 2.45 -23.30 -2.83
N ASN A 201 3.52 -22.90 -2.14
CA ASN A 201 4.50 -23.81 -1.54
C ASN A 201 4.46 -23.75 -0.02
N THR A 202 5.13 -24.72 0.61
CA THR A 202 5.45 -24.70 2.03
C THR A 202 6.96 -24.68 2.21
N PHE A 203 7.50 -23.68 2.90
CA PHE A 203 8.90 -23.61 3.30
C PHE A 203 9.00 -23.88 4.80
N ALA A 204 9.52 -25.04 5.17
CA ALA A 204 9.45 -25.51 6.55
C ALA A 204 10.76 -26.08 7.07
N ASN A 205 11.02 -25.87 8.37
CA ASN A 205 12.10 -26.51 9.12
C ASN A 205 13.51 -26.30 8.55
N SER A 206 13.75 -25.23 7.79
CA SER A 206 15.09 -24.92 7.30
C SER A 206 15.91 -24.26 8.42
N LEU A 207 17.21 -24.59 8.54
CA LEU A 207 18.09 -24.04 9.58
C LEU A 207 18.53 -22.59 9.32
N ARG A 208 18.01 -21.95 8.27
CA ARG A 208 18.19 -20.52 8.04
C ARG A 208 16.91 -19.89 7.54
N GLU A 209 16.82 -19.53 6.26
CA GLU A 209 15.59 -18.96 5.70
C GLU A 209 14.91 -19.86 4.68
N GLY A 210 13.59 -19.70 4.56
CA GLY A 210 12.79 -20.38 3.54
C GLY A 210 13.18 -19.92 2.14
N ILE A 211 13.15 -18.59 1.90
CA ILE A 211 13.62 -17.98 0.65
C ILE A 211 14.63 -16.86 0.94
N PHE A 212 15.69 -16.78 0.14
CA PHE A 212 16.59 -15.63 0.09
C PHE A 212 16.52 -14.96 -1.30
N VAL A 213 16.19 -13.67 -1.33
CA VAL A 213 16.14 -12.83 -2.52
C VAL A 213 17.26 -11.80 -2.48
N THR A 214 18.08 -11.75 -3.51
CA THR A 214 19.28 -10.89 -3.59
C THR A 214 19.51 -10.34 -5.00
N GLY A 215 20.64 -9.66 -5.19
CA GLY A 215 21.09 -9.10 -6.45
C GLY A 215 20.12 -8.00 -6.91
N ASN A 216 19.60 -8.17 -8.12
CA ASN A 216 18.58 -7.30 -8.73
C ASN A 216 17.29 -8.09 -9.03
N ALA A 217 17.07 -9.22 -8.35
CA ALA A 217 15.89 -10.06 -8.56
C ALA A 217 14.58 -9.30 -8.30
N GLN A 218 13.53 -9.66 -9.03
CA GLN A 218 12.18 -9.11 -8.90
C GLN A 218 11.12 -10.23 -8.94
N PRO A 219 11.18 -11.21 -8.02
CA PRO A 219 10.27 -12.34 -8.04
C PRO A 219 8.83 -11.95 -7.67
N THR A 220 7.88 -12.81 -8.04
CA THR A 220 6.56 -12.85 -7.43
C THR A 220 6.49 -14.03 -6.47
N ILE A 221 6.40 -13.76 -5.17
CA ILE A 221 6.30 -14.77 -4.11
C ILE A 221 4.89 -14.68 -3.54
N SER A 222 4.05 -15.68 -3.83
CA SER A 222 2.63 -15.60 -3.45
C SER A 222 1.99 -16.85 -2.90
N SER A 223 1.05 -16.71 -1.95
CA SER A 223 0.28 -17.85 -1.45
C SER A 223 1.12 -18.98 -0.84
N ASN A 224 2.31 -18.69 -0.30
CA ASN A 224 3.17 -19.69 0.35
C ASN A 224 2.97 -19.70 1.87
N LEU A 225 3.32 -20.82 2.51
CA LEU A 225 3.42 -20.97 3.96
C LEU A 225 4.89 -21.05 4.37
N PHE A 226 5.34 -20.17 5.26
CA PHE A 226 6.67 -20.21 5.89
C PHE A 226 6.49 -20.59 7.36
N ILE A 227 7.02 -21.74 7.77
CA ILE A 227 6.80 -22.25 9.13
C ILE A 227 8.05 -22.88 9.74
N LYS A 228 8.40 -22.52 10.99
CA LYS A 228 9.50 -23.15 11.74
C LYS A 228 10.87 -23.09 11.06
N ASN A 229 11.15 -22.05 10.28
CA ASN A 229 12.49 -21.77 9.78
C ASN A 229 13.29 -21.03 10.85
N ASP A 230 14.51 -21.51 11.14
CA ASP A 230 15.28 -21.09 12.32
C ASP A 230 15.65 -19.60 12.30
N ALA A 231 16.07 -19.08 11.14
CA ALA A 231 16.41 -17.66 10.99
C ALA A 231 15.21 -16.83 10.51
N ASN A 232 14.79 -16.94 9.25
CA ASN A 232 13.73 -16.09 8.70
C ASN A 232 12.74 -16.87 7.83
N GLY A 233 11.52 -16.37 7.64
CA GLY A 233 10.68 -16.84 6.55
C GLY A 233 11.27 -16.46 5.20
N ILE A 234 11.43 -15.15 4.96
CA ILE A 234 12.09 -14.59 3.78
C ILE A 234 13.17 -13.58 4.18
N SER A 235 14.32 -13.64 3.49
CA SER A 235 15.34 -12.59 3.50
C SER A 235 15.36 -11.86 2.13
N VAL A 236 15.31 -10.53 2.12
CA VAL A 236 15.44 -9.69 0.91
C VAL A 236 16.59 -8.71 1.11
N ALA A 237 17.61 -8.76 0.25
CA ALA A 237 18.83 -7.97 0.40
C ALA A 237 19.32 -7.40 -0.94
N ARG A 238 20.43 -6.65 -0.89
CA ARG A 238 20.99 -5.91 -2.05
C ARG A 238 19.94 -4.99 -2.66
N ALA A 239 19.87 -4.91 -3.98
CA ALA A 239 18.94 -4.07 -4.73
C ALA A 239 17.70 -4.86 -5.20
N ALA A 240 17.42 -6.00 -4.55
CA ALA A 240 16.27 -6.82 -4.89
C ALA A 240 14.94 -6.06 -4.69
N LYS A 241 14.01 -6.34 -5.59
CA LYS A 241 12.63 -5.83 -5.57
C LYS A 241 11.70 -7.03 -5.74
N GLY A 242 10.50 -6.80 -6.26
CA GLY A 242 9.50 -7.84 -6.49
C GLY A 242 8.30 -7.69 -5.56
N VAL A 243 7.42 -8.69 -5.62
CA VAL A 243 6.14 -8.68 -4.91
C VAL A 243 6.09 -9.88 -3.99
N ILE A 244 5.87 -9.63 -2.70
CA ILE A 244 5.63 -10.64 -1.67
C ILE A 244 4.19 -10.47 -1.23
N ARG A 245 3.29 -11.38 -1.63
CA ARG A 245 1.86 -11.24 -1.34
C ARG A 245 1.12 -12.50 -0.93
N ASP A 246 0.10 -12.36 -0.11
CA ASP A 246 -0.79 -13.47 0.27
C ASP A 246 -0.05 -14.66 0.93
N ASN A 247 1.12 -14.43 1.52
CA ASN A 247 1.88 -15.47 2.21
C ASN A 247 1.60 -15.45 3.71
N THR A 248 1.81 -16.60 4.36
CA THR A 248 1.69 -16.76 5.81
C THR A 248 3.05 -17.10 6.42
N PHE A 249 3.45 -16.40 7.46
CA PHE A 249 4.72 -16.57 8.17
C PHE A 249 4.46 -16.89 9.64
N GLN A 250 4.90 -18.07 10.09
CA GLN A 250 4.61 -18.56 11.43
C GLN A 250 5.82 -19.22 12.09
N GLU A 251 6.05 -18.93 13.37
CA GLU A 251 7.05 -19.64 14.18
C GLU A 251 8.46 -19.63 13.57
N THR A 252 8.83 -18.58 12.83
CA THR A 252 10.19 -18.36 12.34
C THR A 252 10.94 -17.39 13.26
N GLY A 253 12.25 -17.20 13.05
CA GLY A 253 12.96 -16.09 13.70
C GLY A 253 12.36 -14.74 13.28
N TYR A 254 12.65 -14.23 12.08
CA TYR A 254 11.88 -13.11 11.53
C TYR A 254 10.92 -13.58 10.46
N GLY A 255 9.67 -13.10 10.48
CA GLY A 255 8.76 -13.33 9.35
C GLY A 255 9.40 -12.88 8.04
N MET A 256 9.90 -11.63 8.02
CA MET A 256 10.71 -11.11 6.92
C MET A 256 11.87 -10.26 7.41
N ALA A 257 13.05 -10.44 6.81
CA ALA A 257 14.21 -9.55 6.95
C ALA A 257 14.44 -8.81 5.62
N ILE A 258 14.31 -7.49 5.61
CA ILE A 258 14.46 -6.63 4.44
C ILE A 258 15.63 -5.67 4.69
N SER A 259 16.68 -5.71 3.87
CA SER A 259 17.93 -4.99 4.13
C SER A 259 18.55 -4.35 2.88
N ASP A 260 19.70 -3.71 3.08
CA ASP A 260 20.49 -3.01 2.08
C ASP A 260 19.72 -1.91 1.35
N THR A 261 19.58 -1.97 0.02
CA THR A 261 18.85 -0.98 -0.79
C THR A 261 17.58 -1.59 -1.40
N SER A 262 17.11 -2.70 -0.82
CA SER A 262 15.97 -3.45 -1.35
C SER A 262 14.67 -2.69 -1.15
N ALA A 263 13.75 -2.86 -2.10
CA ALA A 263 12.48 -2.15 -2.14
C ALA A 263 11.34 -3.05 -2.66
N PRO A 264 11.03 -4.17 -1.98
CA PRO A 264 9.90 -5.02 -2.35
C PRO A 264 8.55 -4.36 -2.02
N LEU A 265 7.52 -4.73 -2.78
CA LEU A 265 6.12 -4.54 -2.38
C LEU A 265 5.70 -5.73 -1.51
N VAL A 266 5.32 -5.45 -0.27
CA VAL A 266 4.86 -6.45 0.71
C VAL A 266 3.37 -6.21 0.96
N SER A 267 2.51 -7.10 0.47
CA SER A 267 1.06 -6.88 0.55
C SER A 267 0.22 -8.10 0.91
N ASN A 268 -0.84 -7.92 1.69
CA ASN A 268 -1.78 -9.01 2.05
C ASN A 268 -1.12 -10.23 2.72
N ASN A 269 0.02 -10.07 3.40
CA ASN A 269 0.67 -11.17 4.10
C ASN A 269 0.19 -11.27 5.55
N GLY A 270 0.14 -12.49 6.08
CA GLY A 270 -0.07 -12.76 7.50
C GLY A 270 1.22 -13.14 8.20
N VAL A 271 1.63 -12.38 9.21
CA VAL A 271 2.91 -12.56 9.92
C VAL A 271 2.66 -12.72 11.42
N PHE A 272 2.77 -13.96 11.90
CA PHE A 272 2.31 -14.35 13.24
C PHE A 272 3.33 -15.15 14.02
N LYS A 273 3.42 -14.93 15.35
CA LYS A 273 4.17 -15.81 16.28
C LYS A 273 5.63 -16.04 15.90
N ASN A 274 6.24 -15.11 15.19
CA ASN A 274 7.68 -15.14 14.90
C ASN A 274 8.45 -14.47 16.05
N LYS A 275 9.76 -14.66 16.14
CA LYS A 275 10.59 -13.90 17.09
C LYS A 275 10.44 -12.38 16.86
N ALA A 276 10.40 -11.93 15.61
CA ALA A 276 9.92 -10.60 15.22
C ALA A 276 9.14 -10.68 13.89
N GLY A 277 8.23 -9.74 13.63
CA GLY A 277 7.42 -9.75 12.42
C GLY A 277 8.22 -9.42 11.16
N ILE A 278 8.38 -8.13 10.87
CA ILE A 278 9.15 -7.61 9.74
C ILE A 278 10.27 -6.71 10.26
N VAL A 279 11.51 -7.06 9.93
CA VAL A 279 12.69 -6.26 10.27
C VAL A 279 13.22 -5.58 9.01
N VAL A 280 13.24 -4.25 9.01
CA VAL A 280 13.74 -3.41 7.92
C VAL A 280 15.02 -2.72 8.36
N SER A 281 16.11 -2.89 7.61
CA SER A 281 17.45 -2.46 8.03
C SER A 281 18.26 -1.81 6.89
N ASN A 282 19.41 -1.24 7.23
CA ASN A 282 20.29 -0.50 6.32
C ASN A 282 19.54 0.63 5.62
N SER A 283 19.46 0.68 4.30
CA SER A 283 18.79 1.74 3.52
C SER A 283 17.54 1.24 2.79
N ALA A 284 16.93 0.16 3.27
CA ALA A 284 15.82 -0.48 2.58
C ALA A 284 14.55 0.38 2.64
N THR A 285 13.75 0.32 1.57
CA THR A 285 12.54 1.14 1.36
C THR A 285 11.34 0.31 0.90
N PRO A 286 10.95 -0.76 1.62
CA PRO A 286 9.80 -1.56 1.23
C PRO A 286 8.49 -0.78 1.35
N ILE A 287 7.50 -1.16 0.56
CA ILE A 287 6.12 -0.64 0.63
C ILE A 287 5.24 -1.71 1.28
N LEU A 288 4.61 -1.40 2.41
CA LEU A 288 3.78 -2.35 3.16
C LEU A 288 2.29 -2.00 3.05
N ARG A 289 1.48 -2.88 2.45
CA ARG A 289 0.04 -2.66 2.27
C ARG A 289 -0.80 -3.83 2.76
N ASN A 290 -1.88 -3.58 3.49
CA ASN A 290 -2.87 -4.61 3.85
C ASN A 290 -2.29 -5.85 4.55
N ASN A 291 -1.15 -5.74 5.23
CA ASN A 291 -0.56 -6.88 5.94
C ASN A 291 -1.18 -7.01 7.34
N VAL A 292 -1.27 -8.24 7.84
CA VAL A 292 -1.66 -8.55 9.21
C VAL A 292 -0.43 -9.04 9.96
N ILE A 293 0.08 -8.25 10.90
CA ILE A 293 1.32 -8.49 11.63
C ILE A 293 0.99 -8.50 13.12
N GLU A 294 0.79 -9.69 13.68
CA GLU A 294 0.26 -9.83 15.03
C GLU A 294 0.92 -10.94 15.84
N ASN A 295 0.92 -10.77 17.17
CA ASN A 295 1.35 -11.80 18.11
C ASN A 295 2.78 -12.30 17.88
N ASN A 296 3.67 -11.43 17.37
CA ASN A 296 5.10 -11.74 17.30
C ASN A 296 5.76 -11.49 18.67
N LEU A 297 6.77 -12.27 19.02
CA LEU A 297 7.33 -12.31 20.38
C LEU A 297 8.06 -11.03 20.78
N ALA A 298 8.70 -10.34 19.83
CA ALA A 298 9.35 -9.05 20.03
C ALA A 298 8.57 -7.93 19.30
N GLY A 299 9.12 -7.35 18.23
CA GLY A 299 8.47 -6.26 17.49
C GLY A 299 7.61 -6.74 16.31
N GLY A 300 6.56 -5.99 15.99
CA GLY A 300 5.75 -6.16 14.78
C GLY A 300 6.53 -5.71 13.53
N VAL A 301 6.69 -4.40 13.36
CA VAL A 301 7.60 -3.80 12.35
C VAL A 301 8.75 -3.11 13.07
N VAL A 302 9.97 -3.57 12.82
CA VAL A 302 11.20 -3.03 13.43
C VAL A 302 12.06 -2.38 12.37
N VAL A 303 12.35 -1.09 12.52
CA VAL A 303 13.11 -0.28 11.56
C VAL A 303 14.41 0.19 12.18
N ILE A 304 15.54 -0.18 11.58
CA ILE A 304 16.89 0.10 12.09
C ILE A 304 17.81 0.64 10.98
N GLY A 305 18.94 1.24 11.37
CA GLY A 305 19.89 1.84 10.44
C GLY A 305 19.34 3.14 9.84
N THR A 306 19.32 3.23 8.51
CA THR A 306 18.80 4.38 7.74
C THR A 306 17.56 4.00 6.92
N ALA A 307 16.90 2.92 7.30
CA ALA A 307 15.79 2.37 6.54
C ALA A 307 14.59 3.33 6.58
N ASN A 308 13.79 3.30 5.51
CA ASN A 308 12.63 4.17 5.38
C ASN A 308 11.47 3.41 4.71
N PRO A 309 10.85 2.46 5.41
CA PRO A 309 9.71 1.73 4.88
C PRO A 309 8.50 2.66 4.74
N ASN A 310 7.75 2.51 3.65
CA ASN A 310 6.51 3.22 3.44
C ASN A 310 5.36 2.41 4.09
N LEU A 311 5.00 2.77 5.32
CA LEU A 311 3.84 2.22 6.03
C LEU A 311 2.53 2.93 5.66
N GLY A 312 2.53 3.87 4.72
CA GLY A 312 1.33 4.59 4.29
C GLY A 312 1.56 6.09 4.22
N THR A 313 0.95 6.72 3.22
CA THR A 313 1.00 8.14 2.94
C THR A 313 -0.41 8.72 2.87
N VAL A 314 -0.52 10.04 2.69
CA VAL A 314 -1.81 10.73 2.51
C VAL A 314 -2.57 10.28 1.26
N ASN A 315 -1.87 9.87 0.20
CA ASN A 315 -2.47 9.49 -1.08
C ASN A 315 -2.55 7.96 -1.28
N ASP A 316 -1.85 7.21 -0.44
CA ASP A 316 -1.72 5.75 -0.55
C ASP A 316 -1.58 5.18 0.86
N GLN A 317 -2.73 4.83 1.45
CA GLN A 317 -2.83 4.37 2.84
C GLN A 317 -2.19 2.99 3.03
N GLY A 318 -1.62 2.78 4.22
CA GLY A 318 -0.98 1.51 4.57
C GLY A 318 -1.96 0.35 4.69
N ASN A 319 -3.08 0.57 5.37
CA ASN A 319 -4.09 -0.44 5.72
C ASN A 319 -3.49 -1.69 6.39
N ASN A 320 -2.33 -1.57 7.02
CA ASN A 320 -1.73 -2.68 7.75
C ASN A 320 -2.36 -2.77 9.14
N ARG A 321 -2.63 -3.99 9.59
CA ARG A 321 -2.99 -4.28 10.98
C ARG A 321 -1.74 -4.77 11.71
N ILE A 322 -1.21 -3.94 12.60
CA ILE A 322 0.02 -4.21 13.34
C ILE A 322 -0.33 -4.12 14.82
N ARG A 323 -0.67 -5.25 15.44
CA ARG A 323 -1.28 -5.30 16.77
C ARG A 323 -0.73 -6.44 17.62
N SER A 324 -0.77 -6.25 18.94
CA SER A 324 -0.50 -7.32 19.92
C SER A 324 0.88 -7.96 19.74
N ASN A 325 1.87 -7.19 19.28
CA ASN A 325 3.26 -7.64 19.24
C ASN A 325 3.93 -7.34 20.58
N GLY A 326 4.91 -8.16 20.95
CA GLY A 326 5.53 -8.16 22.28
C GLY A 326 6.02 -6.79 22.76
N SER A 327 7.17 -6.33 22.30
CA SER A 327 7.77 -5.08 22.80
C SER A 327 7.17 -3.82 22.18
N SER A 328 6.72 -3.91 20.93
CA SER A 328 6.19 -2.79 20.14
C SER A 328 5.48 -3.31 18.90
N ASP A 329 4.41 -2.64 18.49
CA ASP A 329 3.79 -2.85 17.18
C ASP A 329 4.67 -2.24 16.09
N VAL A 330 5.13 -1.00 16.28
CA VAL A 330 6.12 -0.35 15.40
C VAL A 330 7.25 0.22 16.24
N LEU A 331 8.48 -0.21 15.95
CA LEU A 331 9.71 0.35 16.51
C LEU A 331 10.52 1.02 15.41
N ASN A 332 10.63 2.35 15.47
CA ASN A 332 11.55 3.12 14.63
C ASN A 332 12.79 3.52 15.43
N SER A 333 13.90 2.80 15.26
CA SER A 333 15.19 3.13 15.86
C SER A 333 16.08 4.00 14.96
N THR A 334 15.53 4.54 13.87
CA THR A 334 16.24 5.45 12.96
C THR A 334 16.00 6.92 13.35
N SER A 335 16.76 7.84 12.77
CA SER A 335 16.51 9.28 12.90
C SER A 335 15.42 9.80 11.96
N ASN A 336 14.99 9.01 10.97
CA ASN A 336 13.99 9.42 9.99
C ASN A 336 12.59 9.50 10.62
N LEU A 337 11.78 10.47 10.20
CA LEU A 337 10.36 10.45 10.49
C LEU A 337 9.67 9.39 9.63
N LEU A 338 9.09 8.38 10.27
CA LEU A 338 8.32 7.35 9.58
C LEU A 338 6.85 7.78 9.51
N LEU A 339 6.28 7.80 8.30
CA LEU A 339 4.84 8.00 8.10
C LEU A 339 4.13 6.65 8.15
N ALA A 340 3.12 6.54 9.01
CA ALA A 340 2.29 5.34 9.17
C ALA A 340 0.81 5.67 9.00
N ILE A 341 0.44 6.25 7.86
CA ILE A 341 -0.92 6.73 7.60
C ILE A 341 -1.85 5.60 7.15
N GLY A 342 -3.03 5.55 7.74
CA GLY A 342 -4.07 4.58 7.44
C GLY A 342 -3.76 3.19 7.96
N ASN A 343 -3.12 3.01 9.12
CA ASN A 343 -2.86 1.69 9.70
C ASN A 343 -3.66 1.44 10.98
N ASP A 344 -3.91 0.18 11.30
CA ASP A 344 -4.47 -0.25 12.57
C ASP A 344 -3.32 -0.63 13.53
N ILE A 345 -2.84 0.35 14.31
CA ILE A 345 -1.69 0.22 15.24
C ILE A 345 -2.12 0.65 16.65
N ASN A 346 -1.64 -0.02 17.69
CA ASN A 346 -1.81 0.48 19.06
C ASN A 346 -0.90 1.71 19.26
N PRO A 347 -1.44 2.91 19.57
CA PRO A 347 -0.59 4.08 19.82
C PRO A 347 0.46 3.85 20.92
N ASN A 348 0.13 3.06 21.95
CA ASN A 348 1.08 2.69 23.02
C ASN A 348 2.12 1.67 22.56
N GLY A 349 1.89 0.98 21.44
CA GLY A 349 2.82 0.06 20.80
C GLY A 349 3.78 0.75 19.83
N ILE A 350 3.73 2.08 19.69
CA ILE A 350 4.62 2.85 18.82
C ILE A 350 5.82 3.34 19.63
N GLN A 351 7.02 3.09 19.13
CA GLN A 351 8.27 3.57 19.70
C GLN A 351 9.13 4.25 18.64
N GLY A 352 9.73 5.39 18.99
CA GLY A 352 10.56 6.19 18.09
C GLY A 352 9.80 7.23 17.26
N ASN A 353 10.47 7.82 16.28
CA ASN A 353 9.95 8.97 15.52
C ASN A 353 8.95 8.52 14.44
N VAL A 354 7.68 8.34 14.81
CA VAL A 354 6.62 7.85 13.92
C VAL A 354 5.44 8.83 13.93
N ASN A 355 5.06 9.34 12.76
CA ASN A 355 3.79 10.07 12.57
C ASN A 355 2.71 9.07 12.15
N PHE A 356 1.89 8.68 13.11
CA PHE A 356 0.82 7.72 12.93
C PHE A 356 -0.53 8.41 12.74
N VAL A 357 -1.25 7.98 11.70
CA VAL A 357 -2.65 8.35 11.46
C VAL A 357 -3.43 7.04 11.25
N PRO A 358 -4.44 6.72 12.06
CA PRO A 358 -5.10 5.42 12.01
C PRO A 358 -5.86 5.12 10.71
N ALA A 359 -5.96 3.84 10.36
CA ALA A 359 -6.91 3.29 9.38
C ALA A 359 -8.32 3.53 9.93
N ASP A 360 -9.26 3.96 9.09
CA ASP A 360 -10.60 4.37 9.51
C ASP A 360 -10.65 5.56 10.47
N VAL A 361 -9.94 6.62 10.11
CA VAL A 361 -10.67 7.89 10.06
C VAL A 361 -11.12 8.09 8.62
N GLN A 362 -12.26 7.49 8.25
CA GLN A 362 -13.19 8.32 7.49
C GLN A 362 -13.27 9.60 8.32
N VAL A 363 -12.81 10.73 7.79
CA VAL A 363 -13.11 12.00 8.44
C VAL A 363 -14.60 12.22 8.19
N ALA A 364 -15.40 11.50 8.97
CA ALA A 364 -16.84 11.53 9.04
C ALA A 364 -17.14 12.48 10.18
N PHE A 365 -17.31 13.74 9.81
CA PHE A 365 -17.88 14.70 10.71
C PHE A 365 -19.38 14.41 10.82
N SER A 366 -19.89 14.31 12.04
CA SER A 366 -21.27 13.89 12.32
C SER A 366 -22.31 14.81 11.66
N ASP A 367 -21.95 16.05 11.37
CA ASP A 367 -22.79 17.10 10.79
C ASP A 367 -22.53 17.35 9.29
N VAL A 368 -21.75 16.49 8.63
CA VAL A 368 -21.42 16.61 7.21
C VAL A 368 -22.11 15.55 6.35
N GLN A 369 -22.64 14.48 6.94
CA GLN A 369 -23.37 13.45 6.20
C GLN A 369 -24.60 14.05 5.50
N GLY A 370 -24.67 13.90 4.16
CA GLY A 370 -25.73 14.45 3.33
C GLY A 370 -25.58 15.95 3.03
N HIS A 371 -24.53 16.60 3.51
CA HIS A 371 -24.26 18.02 3.23
C HIS A 371 -23.71 18.19 1.79
N TRP A 372 -24.10 19.26 1.09
CA TRP A 372 -23.69 19.50 -0.30
C TRP A 372 -22.16 19.57 -0.49
N ALA A 373 -21.45 20.03 0.54
CA ALA A 373 -19.99 20.15 0.55
C ALA A 373 -19.27 18.90 1.09
N GLN A 374 -19.97 17.80 1.40
CA GLN A 374 -19.41 16.61 2.03
C GLN A 374 -18.15 16.12 1.33
N SER A 375 -18.20 15.94 0.01
CA SER A 375 -17.06 15.41 -0.76
C SER A 375 -15.83 16.33 -0.66
N TYR A 376 -16.02 17.65 -0.73
CA TYR A 376 -14.92 18.62 -0.57
C TYR A 376 -14.33 18.59 0.83
N ILE A 377 -15.19 18.56 1.86
CA ILE A 377 -14.80 18.56 3.26
C ILE A 377 -14.03 17.28 3.59
N THR A 378 -14.58 16.11 3.25
CA THR A 378 -13.91 14.83 3.49
C THR A 378 -12.57 14.75 2.76
N ALA A 379 -12.49 15.24 1.52
CA ALA A 379 -11.25 15.18 0.75
C ALA A 379 -10.17 16.14 1.28
N LEU A 380 -10.52 17.37 1.68
CA LEU A 380 -9.58 18.29 2.31
C LEU A 380 -9.13 17.81 3.69
N ALA A 381 -10.03 17.18 4.45
CA ALA A 381 -9.68 16.65 5.77
C ALA A 381 -8.74 15.44 5.68
N LYS A 382 -8.95 14.55 4.69
CA LYS A 382 -8.00 13.46 4.36
C LYS A 382 -6.61 13.98 3.99
N ARG A 383 -6.52 15.16 3.37
CA ARG A 383 -5.25 15.84 3.04
C ARG A 383 -4.65 16.62 4.21
N GLY A 384 -5.29 16.64 5.38
CA GLY A 384 -4.83 17.41 6.54
C GLY A 384 -4.96 18.93 6.39
N VAL A 385 -5.64 19.41 5.34
CA VAL A 385 -5.82 20.85 5.06
C VAL A 385 -6.80 21.48 6.04
N ILE A 386 -7.87 20.76 6.36
CA ILE A 386 -8.88 21.17 7.34
C ILE A 386 -9.03 20.12 8.43
N SER A 387 -9.51 20.55 9.59
CA SER A 387 -9.84 19.70 10.73
C SER A 387 -11.19 20.12 11.31
N GLY A 388 -11.87 19.17 11.96
CA GLY A 388 -13.08 19.43 12.73
C GLY A 388 -12.77 19.82 14.17
N PHE A 389 -13.81 19.82 14.97
CA PHE A 389 -13.78 20.14 16.39
C PHE A 389 -13.61 18.86 17.23
N PRO A 390 -13.17 18.99 18.50
CA PRO A 390 -13.01 17.84 19.41
C PRO A 390 -14.30 17.03 19.65
N ASP A 391 -15.47 17.63 19.40
CA ASP A 391 -16.79 17.00 19.51
C ASP A 391 -17.15 16.13 18.29
N GLY A 392 -16.27 16.02 17.29
CA GLY A 392 -16.48 15.22 16.08
C GLY A 392 -17.27 15.95 14.98
N THR A 393 -17.57 17.23 15.14
CA THR A 393 -18.26 18.06 14.12
C THR A 393 -17.27 18.80 13.21
N TYR A 394 -17.72 19.22 12.03
CA TYR A 394 -17.01 20.18 11.18
C TYR A 394 -17.60 21.58 11.24
N ARG A 395 -18.90 21.69 11.51
CA ARG A 395 -19.72 22.91 11.50
C ARG A 395 -19.70 23.59 10.13
N PRO A 396 -20.18 22.91 9.06
CA PRO A 396 -20.05 23.38 7.69
C PRO A 396 -20.69 24.75 7.42
N ASN A 397 -21.71 25.12 8.20
CA ASN A 397 -22.46 26.36 8.03
C ASN A 397 -21.94 27.54 8.88
N GLU A 398 -20.94 27.31 9.75
CA GLU A 398 -20.34 28.42 10.51
C GLU A 398 -19.44 29.27 9.60
N PRO A 399 -19.35 30.60 9.85
CA PRO A 399 -18.48 31.49 9.11
C PRO A 399 -17.00 31.24 9.44
N VAL A 400 -16.12 31.61 8.50
CA VAL A 400 -14.65 31.49 8.65
C VAL A 400 -14.03 32.85 8.92
N THR A 401 -13.14 32.97 9.91
CA THR A 401 -12.38 34.21 10.11
C THR A 401 -11.23 34.35 9.13
N ARG A 402 -10.78 35.58 8.87
CA ARG A 402 -9.62 35.86 8.00
C ARG A 402 -8.35 35.13 8.45
N ALA A 403 -8.13 34.99 9.75
CA ALA A 403 -7.00 34.20 10.29
C ALA A 403 -7.15 32.70 10.01
N GLN A 404 -8.35 32.14 10.19
CA GLN A 404 -8.63 30.73 9.86
C GLN A 404 -8.46 30.45 8.37
N PHE A 405 -8.94 31.37 7.51
CA PHE A 405 -8.75 31.27 6.07
C PHE A 405 -7.26 31.29 5.69
N ALA A 406 -6.45 32.16 6.30
CA ALA A 406 -5.00 32.17 6.10
C ALA A 406 -4.33 30.83 6.47
N ALA A 407 -4.75 30.23 7.59
CA ALA A 407 -4.25 28.91 8.00
C ALA A 407 -4.62 27.81 7.00
N ILE A 408 -5.85 27.83 6.46
CA ILE A 408 -6.31 26.88 5.44
C ILE A 408 -5.48 27.04 4.14
N VAL A 409 -5.28 28.28 3.67
CA VAL A 409 -4.46 28.57 2.49
C VAL A 409 -3.04 28.04 2.64
N ASN A 410 -2.42 28.25 3.80
CA ASN A 410 -1.05 27.77 4.01
C ASN A 410 -0.94 26.26 4.01
N LYS A 411 -1.89 25.57 4.66
CA LYS A 411 -1.93 24.11 4.64
C LYS A 411 -2.20 23.55 3.25
N ALA A 412 -3.02 24.24 2.46
CA ALA A 412 -3.37 23.82 1.11
C ALA A 412 -2.21 24.02 0.12
N PHE A 413 -1.53 25.17 0.14
CA PHE A 413 -0.64 25.58 -0.95
C PHE A 413 0.83 25.78 -0.58
N ALA A 414 1.16 25.82 0.72
CA ALA A 414 2.49 26.19 1.22
C ALA A 414 3.14 27.35 0.43
N PRO A 415 2.50 28.55 0.37
CA PRO A 415 2.86 29.58 -0.61
C PRO A 415 4.31 30.06 -0.49
N LYS A 416 5.00 30.15 -1.63
CA LYS A 416 6.32 30.76 -1.70
C LYS A 416 6.21 32.29 -1.59
N PRO A 417 7.15 32.96 -0.92
CA PRO A 417 7.08 34.41 -0.72
C PRO A 417 7.33 35.18 -2.03
N VAL A 418 6.35 35.99 -2.43
CA VAL A 418 6.42 36.97 -3.54
C VAL A 418 6.37 38.42 -3.05
N ARG A 419 6.00 38.65 -1.78
CA ARG A 419 6.08 39.93 -1.09
C ARG A 419 7.05 39.85 0.10
N ILE A 420 7.60 41.00 0.49
CA ILE A 420 8.36 41.16 1.75
C ILE A 420 7.44 41.00 2.96
N ASN A 421 8.01 40.83 4.15
CA ASN A 421 7.24 40.77 5.39
C ASN A 421 6.49 42.08 5.67
N LYS A 422 5.37 41.99 6.38
CA LYS A 422 4.54 43.15 6.76
C LYS A 422 4.03 42.94 8.16
N VAL A 423 4.36 43.87 9.04
CA VAL A 423 3.81 43.91 10.39
C VAL A 423 2.43 44.56 10.30
N PHE A 424 1.41 43.86 10.79
CA PHE A 424 0.06 44.40 10.94
C PHE A 424 -0.14 44.85 12.38
N ALA A 425 -0.66 46.07 12.58
CA ALA A 425 -0.78 46.69 13.91
C ALA A 425 -1.74 45.94 14.84
N ASP A 426 -2.67 45.15 14.30
CA ASP A 426 -3.66 44.35 15.04
C ASP A 426 -3.34 42.85 15.08
N VAL A 427 -2.13 42.46 14.69
CA VAL A 427 -1.65 41.07 14.77
C VAL A 427 -0.40 41.02 15.65
N VAL A 428 -0.60 40.69 16.93
CA VAL A 428 0.51 40.47 17.86
C VAL A 428 1.28 39.21 17.50
N SER A 429 2.59 39.18 17.76
CA SER A 429 3.48 38.06 17.37
C SER A 429 3.11 36.72 18.04
N THR A 430 2.45 36.76 19.20
CA THR A 430 1.98 35.57 19.93
C THR A 430 0.60 35.09 19.47
N PHE A 431 -0.05 35.78 18.54
CA PHE A 431 -1.33 35.35 18.00
C PHE A 431 -1.17 34.04 17.22
N TRP A 432 -2.00 33.04 17.48
CA TRP A 432 -1.90 31.69 16.90
C TRP A 432 -1.83 31.69 15.36
N GLY A 433 -2.46 32.68 14.73
CA GLY A 433 -2.50 32.84 13.27
C GLY A 433 -1.42 33.76 12.71
N ALA A 434 -0.51 34.31 13.52
CA ALA A 434 0.44 35.33 13.07
C ALA A 434 1.32 34.85 11.90
N ASP A 435 1.97 33.68 12.06
CA ASP A 435 2.76 33.06 10.99
C ASP A 435 1.90 32.71 9.78
N ALA A 436 0.66 32.30 10.04
CA ALA A 436 -0.24 31.90 8.99
C ALA A 436 -0.61 33.10 8.10
N ILE A 437 -0.98 34.20 8.74
CA ILE A 437 -1.28 35.49 8.11
C ILE A 437 -0.06 36.00 7.34
N GLN A 438 1.12 35.96 7.96
CA GLN A 438 2.35 36.44 7.33
C GLN A 438 2.69 35.65 6.07
N THR A 439 2.52 34.32 6.10
CA THR A 439 2.79 33.44 4.95
C THR A 439 1.78 33.67 3.83
N ALA A 440 0.48 33.73 4.15
CA ALA A 440 -0.57 33.99 3.15
C ALA A 440 -0.43 35.38 2.52
N TYR A 441 -0.03 36.40 3.29
CA TYR A 441 0.27 37.73 2.78
C TYR A 441 1.47 37.72 1.82
N ARG A 442 2.58 37.10 2.25
CA ARG A 442 3.81 37.02 1.45
C ARG A 442 3.60 36.21 0.18
N GLY A 443 2.77 35.17 0.23
CA GLY A 443 2.40 34.35 -0.91
C GLY A 443 1.41 35.02 -1.87
N GLY A 444 0.97 36.25 -1.61
CA GLY A 444 0.07 36.98 -2.50
C GLY A 444 -1.41 36.68 -2.33
N PHE A 445 -1.77 35.69 -1.50
CA PHE A 445 -3.15 35.27 -1.28
C PHE A 445 -3.96 36.31 -0.50
N LEU A 446 -3.42 36.84 0.60
CA LEU A 446 -4.14 37.81 1.43
C LEU A 446 -3.49 39.19 1.42
N ALA A 447 -4.29 40.21 1.69
CA ALA A 447 -3.85 41.59 1.87
C ALA A 447 -4.48 42.16 3.15
N GLY A 448 -3.83 43.17 3.72
CA GLY A 448 -4.41 43.98 4.80
C GLY A 448 -5.31 45.09 4.28
N TYR A 449 -5.94 45.78 5.21
CA TYR A 449 -6.71 47.01 5.01
C TYR A 449 -5.82 48.25 5.21
N PRO A 450 -6.27 49.44 4.77
CA PRO A 450 -5.59 50.69 5.06
C PRO A 450 -5.27 50.87 6.55
N GLY A 451 -4.12 51.49 6.84
CA GLY A 451 -3.63 51.69 8.21
C GLY A 451 -2.91 50.49 8.81
N ASP A 452 -2.39 49.58 7.98
CA ASP A 452 -1.65 48.39 8.40
C ASP A 452 -2.45 47.44 9.31
N ILE A 453 -3.75 47.29 9.02
CA ILE A 453 -4.69 46.46 9.79
C ILE A 453 -5.04 45.19 9.02
N PHE A 454 -4.97 44.00 9.63
CA PHE A 454 -5.36 42.74 8.99
C PHE A 454 -6.78 42.29 9.29
N ARG A 455 -7.30 42.60 10.49
CA ARG A 455 -8.57 42.14 11.07
C ARG A 455 -8.66 40.61 11.20
N PRO A 456 -7.80 39.97 12.02
CA PRO A 456 -7.69 38.50 12.06
C PRO A 456 -8.98 37.78 12.47
N ASN A 457 -9.79 38.40 13.36
CA ASN A 457 -11.03 37.83 13.86
C ASN A 457 -12.27 38.20 13.02
N GLN A 458 -12.11 39.04 11.99
CA GLN A 458 -13.22 39.36 11.10
C GLN A 458 -13.57 38.11 10.27
N GLU A 459 -14.85 37.73 10.27
CA GLU A 459 -15.41 36.75 9.34
C GLU A 459 -15.22 37.23 7.90
N ILE A 460 -14.67 36.37 7.03
CA ILE A 460 -14.26 36.73 5.68
C ILE A 460 -15.46 36.73 4.73
N PRO A 461 -15.73 37.84 4.00
CA PRO A 461 -16.73 37.83 2.96
C PRO A 461 -16.38 36.86 1.84
N LYS A 462 -17.40 36.20 1.25
CA LYS A 462 -17.24 35.26 0.13
C LYS A 462 -16.43 35.83 -1.02
N VAL A 463 -16.71 37.07 -1.41
CA VAL A 463 -15.95 37.75 -2.46
C VAL A 463 -14.45 37.86 -2.14
N GLN A 464 -14.10 38.12 -0.87
CA GLN A 464 -12.70 38.25 -0.47
C GLN A 464 -11.97 36.91 -0.49
N ALA A 465 -12.62 35.82 -0.09
CA ALA A 465 -12.03 34.48 -0.15
C ALA A 465 -11.67 34.08 -1.59
N LEU A 466 -12.54 34.37 -2.56
CA LEU A 466 -12.29 34.08 -3.97
C LEU A 466 -11.25 35.03 -4.58
N VAL A 467 -11.29 36.34 -4.27
CA VAL A 467 -10.23 37.28 -4.69
C VAL A 467 -8.86 36.80 -4.21
N ALA A 468 -8.79 36.30 -2.98
CA ALA A 468 -7.56 35.80 -2.38
C ALA A 468 -7.00 34.57 -3.11
N LEU A 469 -7.85 33.59 -3.43
CA LEU A 469 -7.44 32.40 -4.19
C LEU A 469 -7.04 32.75 -5.62
N THR A 470 -7.81 33.61 -6.31
CA THR A 470 -7.50 34.07 -7.66
C THR A 470 -6.13 34.77 -7.72
N SER A 471 -5.89 35.67 -6.77
CA SER A 471 -4.64 36.46 -6.71
C SER A 471 -3.45 35.59 -6.32
N GLY A 472 -3.61 34.72 -5.32
CA GLY A 472 -2.54 33.85 -4.84
C GLY A 472 -2.12 32.79 -5.85
N LEU A 473 -3.06 32.28 -6.66
CA LEU A 473 -2.78 31.35 -7.74
C LEU A 473 -2.32 32.04 -9.05
N GLY A 474 -2.45 33.37 -9.15
CA GLY A 474 -2.15 34.10 -10.37
C GLY A 474 -3.02 33.65 -11.56
N LEU A 475 -4.32 33.45 -11.32
CA LEU A 475 -5.22 32.95 -12.37
C LEU A 475 -5.30 33.93 -13.54
N PRO A 476 -5.41 33.44 -14.80
CA PRO A 476 -5.51 34.29 -15.97
C PRO A 476 -6.67 35.28 -15.91
N GLU A 477 -6.46 36.48 -16.45
CA GLU A 477 -7.54 37.47 -16.59
C GLU A 477 -8.66 36.94 -17.50
N ALA A 478 -9.91 37.24 -17.13
CA ALA A 478 -11.08 36.84 -17.91
C ALA A 478 -12.07 38.01 -18.08
N SER A 479 -12.92 37.92 -19.10
CA SER A 479 -13.90 38.96 -19.43
C SER A 479 -14.92 39.17 -18.31
N GLN A 480 -15.14 40.42 -17.90
CA GLN A 480 -16.20 40.76 -16.93
C GLN A 480 -17.61 40.43 -17.44
N SER A 481 -17.80 40.17 -18.73
CA SER A 481 -19.08 39.66 -19.26
C SER A 481 -19.51 38.35 -18.56
N LEU A 482 -18.57 37.58 -18.01
CA LEU A 482 -18.86 36.36 -17.26
C LEU A 482 -19.67 36.62 -15.98
N LEU A 483 -19.61 37.83 -15.42
CA LEU A 483 -20.35 38.22 -14.23
C LEU A 483 -21.86 38.27 -14.47
N SER A 484 -22.33 38.35 -15.72
CA SER A 484 -23.76 38.28 -16.08
C SER A 484 -24.44 36.97 -15.67
N ARG A 485 -23.66 35.94 -15.28
CA ARG A 485 -24.17 34.70 -14.67
C ARG A 485 -24.80 34.92 -13.30
N TYR A 486 -24.43 36.00 -12.61
CA TYR A 486 -24.89 36.29 -11.27
C TYR A 486 -26.01 37.32 -11.32
N SER A 487 -27.19 36.94 -10.84
CA SER A 487 -28.36 37.81 -10.69
C SER A 487 -28.09 39.01 -9.77
N ASP A 488 -27.13 38.86 -8.86
CA ASP A 488 -26.67 39.86 -7.90
C ASP A 488 -25.29 40.43 -8.23
N ALA A 489 -24.85 40.34 -9.50
CA ALA A 489 -23.55 40.86 -9.96
C ALA A 489 -23.33 42.34 -9.61
N ALA A 490 -24.40 43.13 -9.54
CA ALA A 490 -24.34 44.55 -9.16
C ALA A 490 -23.83 44.76 -7.72
N GLN A 491 -23.90 43.75 -6.85
CA GLN A 491 -23.40 43.81 -5.47
C GLN A 491 -21.90 43.48 -5.36
N ILE A 492 -21.26 43.02 -6.45
CA ILE A 492 -19.83 42.72 -6.46
C ILE A 492 -19.06 44.05 -6.43
N PRO A 493 -18.21 44.28 -5.40
CA PRO A 493 -17.39 45.49 -5.33
C PRO A 493 -16.49 45.66 -6.56
N ASP A 494 -16.29 46.89 -7.03
CA ASP A 494 -15.52 47.16 -8.24
C ASP A 494 -14.11 46.57 -8.22
N TYR A 495 -13.45 46.59 -7.06
CA TYR A 495 -12.11 46.02 -6.88
C TYR A 495 -12.06 44.50 -7.11
N ALA A 496 -13.20 43.80 -6.99
CA ALA A 496 -13.28 42.35 -7.08
C ALA A 496 -13.74 41.86 -8.46
N LYS A 497 -14.34 42.71 -9.31
CA LYS A 497 -14.98 42.30 -10.56
C LYS A 497 -14.06 41.47 -11.48
N ASN A 498 -12.83 41.91 -11.70
CA ASN A 498 -11.86 41.17 -12.51
C ASN A 498 -11.52 39.82 -11.90
N ALA A 499 -11.24 39.79 -10.59
CA ALA A 499 -10.84 38.57 -9.90
C ALA A 499 -11.97 37.53 -9.84
N ILE A 500 -13.23 37.97 -9.73
CA ILE A 500 -14.39 37.08 -9.77
C ILE A 500 -14.66 36.58 -11.19
N ALA A 501 -14.45 37.41 -12.22
CA ALA A 501 -14.52 36.95 -13.61
C ALA A 501 -13.49 35.82 -13.87
N SER A 502 -12.24 36.01 -13.43
CA SER A 502 -11.19 34.99 -13.50
C SER A 502 -11.53 33.73 -12.69
N ALA A 503 -12.00 33.88 -11.45
CA ALA A 503 -12.44 32.74 -10.63
C ALA A 503 -13.56 31.94 -11.31
N THR A 504 -14.49 32.64 -11.97
CA THR A 504 -15.60 32.01 -12.70
C THR A 504 -15.07 31.26 -13.92
N ALA A 505 -14.17 31.87 -14.69
CA ALA A 505 -13.54 31.23 -15.86
C ALA A 505 -12.76 29.96 -15.49
N SER A 506 -12.08 29.99 -14.34
CA SER A 506 -11.33 28.85 -13.79
C SER A 506 -12.20 27.86 -13.00
N GLN A 507 -13.52 27.98 -13.02
CA GLN A 507 -14.44 27.09 -12.30
C GLN A 507 -14.17 26.98 -10.77
N LEU A 508 -13.61 28.06 -10.18
CA LEU A 508 -13.38 28.17 -8.73
C LEU A 508 -14.67 28.48 -7.96
N VAL A 509 -15.63 29.15 -8.61
CA VAL A 509 -16.86 29.59 -7.96
C VAL A 509 -17.83 28.42 -7.82
N VAL A 510 -18.19 28.14 -6.57
CA VAL A 510 -19.20 27.14 -6.20
C VAL A 510 -20.35 27.85 -5.49
N ASN A 511 -21.55 27.78 -6.06
CA ASN A 511 -22.74 28.46 -5.54
C ASN A 511 -23.81 27.43 -5.17
N TYR A 512 -24.11 27.35 -3.88
CA TYR A 512 -25.15 26.48 -3.34
C TYR A 512 -26.23 27.31 -2.62
N PRO A 513 -27.52 26.97 -2.77
CA PRO A 513 -28.07 25.99 -3.72
C PRO A 513 -28.24 26.55 -5.14
N ASN A 514 -28.19 27.87 -5.30
CA ASN A 514 -28.50 28.55 -6.57
C ASN A 514 -27.24 29.04 -7.29
N LEU A 515 -26.95 28.44 -8.46
CA LEU A 515 -25.79 28.77 -9.29
C LEU A 515 -25.70 30.26 -9.67
N SER A 516 -26.84 30.92 -9.91
CA SER A 516 -26.90 32.31 -10.36
C SER A 516 -26.92 33.33 -9.22
N GLN A 517 -26.75 32.90 -7.96
CA GLN A 517 -26.73 33.78 -6.80
C GLN A 517 -25.36 33.72 -6.13
N PHE A 518 -24.57 34.79 -6.28
CA PHE A 518 -23.19 34.83 -5.80
C PHE A 518 -23.07 35.15 -4.32
N ASN A 519 -23.93 36.03 -3.80
CA ASN A 519 -23.91 36.59 -2.44
C ASN A 519 -22.53 37.18 -2.06
N PRO A 520 -22.00 38.17 -2.80
CA PRO A 520 -20.60 38.62 -2.69
C PRO A 520 -20.22 39.07 -1.28
N ASN A 521 -21.13 39.77 -0.60
CA ASN A 521 -20.89 40.43 0.67
C ASN A 521 -21.33 39.60 1.88
N GLN A 522 -21.87 38.39 1.66
CA GLN A 522 -22.16 37.44 2.73
C GLN A 522 -20.86 36.82 3.26
N GLN A 523 -20.84 36.48 4.54
CA GLN A 523 -19.72 35.78 5.16
C GLN A 523 -19.59 34.37 4.61
N ALA A 524 -18.37 34.00 4.24
CA ALA A 524 -18.07 32.68 3.70
C ALA A 524 -18.19 31.63 4.80
N THR A 525 -19.02 30.62 4.56
CA THR A 525 -19.13 29.46 5.44
C THR A 525 -17.91 28.54 5.30
N ARG A 526 -17.70 27.67 6.29
CA ARG A 526 -16.67 26.63 6.27
C ARG A 526 -16.83 25.69 5.07
N ALA A 527 -18.07 25.36 4.70
CA ALA A 527 -18.40 24.57 3.51
C ALA A 527 -18.01 25.27 2.20
N GLU A 528 -18.31 26.56 2.06
CA GLU A 528 -17.93 27.34 0.88
C GLU A 528 -16.42 27.47 0.75
N VAL A 529 -15.72 27.78 1.85
CA VAL A 529 -14.25 27.84 1.87
C VAL A 529 -13.65 26.48 1.48
N ALA A 530 -14.19 25.37 2.00
CA ALA A 530 -13.74 24.03 1.61
C ALA A 530 -13.93 23.78 0.10
N ALA A 531 -15.07 24.16 -0.47
CA ALA A 531 -15.32 24.01 -1.89
C ALA A 531 -14.37 24.87 -2.75
N PHE A 532 -14.18 26.16 -2.41
CA PHE A 532 -13.30 27.05 -3.17
C PHE A 532 -11.84 26.60 -3.11
N VAL A 533 -11.36 26.22 -1.93
CA VAL A 533 -9.97 25.75 -1.75
C VAL A 533 -9.75 24.43 -2.50
N TYR A 534 -10.74 23.52 -2.50
CA TYR A 534 -10.63 22.29 -3.27
C TYR A 534 -10.56 22.57 -4.78
N GLN A 535 -11.43 23.44 -5.31
CA GLN A 535 -11.40 23.82 -6.73
C GLN A 535 -10.10 24.54 -7.10
N ALA A 536 -9.54 25.31 -6.18
CA ALA A 536 -8.22 25.92 -6.32
C ALA A 536 -7.09 24.88 -6.39
N LEU A 537 -7.14 23.82 -5.58
CA LEU A 537 -6.20 22.69 -5.69
C LEU A 537 -6.34 21.94 -7.02
N VAL A 538 -7.56 21.77 -7.53
CA VAL A 538 -7.80 21.16 -8.85
C VAL A 538 -7.18 22.02 -9.95
N ASN A 539 -7.39 23.34 -9.93
CA ASN A 539 -6.78 24.27 -10.89
C ASN A 539 -5.25 24.29 -10.82
N ALA A 540 -4.68 24.11 -9.63
CA ALA A 540 -3.24 24.01 -9.44
C ALA A 540 -2.65 22.64 -9.87
N GLY A 541 -3.46 21.69 -10.35
CA GLY A 541 -3.04 20.33 -10.69
C GLY A 541 -2.67 19.48 -9.46
N GLN A 542 -3.16 19.85 -8.28
CA GLN A 542 -2.83 19.22 -6.99
C GLN A 542 -3.97 18.34 -6.45
N ALA A 543 -5.11 18.27 -7.14
CA ALA A 543 -6.25 17.45 -6.76
C ALA A 543 -7.04 16.97 -7.99
N GLU A 544 -7.67 15.80 -7.86
CA GLU A 544 -8.63 15.30 -8.85
C GLU A 544 -9.97 16.04 -8.77
N VAL A 545 -10.63 16.17 -9.91
CA VAL A 545 -11.95 16.82 -10.03
C VAL A 545 -12.99 16.05 -9.21
N ILE A 546 -13.71 16.76 -8.34
CA ILE A 546 -14.93 16.25 -7.70
C ILE A 546 -16.13 16.76 -8.50
N PRO A 547 -16.93 15.87 -9.12
CA PRO A 547 -18.16 16.28 -9.79
C PRO A 547 -19.11 16.97 -8.81
N SER A 548 -19.61 18.15 -9.18
CA SER A 548 -20.56 18.90 -8.38
C SER A 548 -21.48 19.72 -9.27
N PRO A 549 -22.81 19.66 -9.04
CA PRO A 549 -23.77 20.46 -9.78
C PRO A 549 -23.73 21.95 -9.39
N TYR A 550 -22.95 22.30 -8.35
CA TYR A 550 -22.88 23.66 -7.80
C TYR A 550 -21.68 24.46 -8.32
N VAL A 551 -20.83 23.86 -9.16
CA VAL A 551 -19.73 24.57 -9.81
C VAL A 551 -20.29 25.41 -10.95
N VAL A 552 -19.97 26.70 -10.97
CA VAL A 552 -20.43 27.61 -12.03
C VAL A 552 -19.65 27.32 -13.32
N ALA A 553 -20.32 26.73 -14.31
CA ALA A 553 -19.72 26.34 -15.57
C ALA A 553 -19.48 27.52 -16.53
N THR A 554 -18.41 27.42 -17.32
CA THR A 554 -18.19 28.21 -18.53
C THR A 554 -18.88 27.54 -19.73
N PRO A 555 -19.27 28.29 -20.78
CA PRO A 555 -19.94 27.74 -21.95
C PRO A 555 -19.01 26.85 -22.79
#